data_AF-A0A0V8QIL0-F1
#
_entry.id   AF-A0A0V8QIL0-F1
#
_cell.length_a   1.000
_cell.length_b   1.000
_cell.length_c   1.000
_cell.angle_alpha   90.00
_cell.angle_beta   90.00
_cell.angle_gamma   90.00
#
_symmetry.space_group_name_H-M   'P 1'
#
loop_
_entity.id
_entity.type
_entity.pdbx_description
1 polymer ?
#
loop_
_entity_poly.entity_id
_entity_poly.type
_entity_poly.pdbx_seq_one_letter_code
_entity_poly.pdbx_strand_id
1 'polypeptide(L)'
;MIKFGEQVDTCKKSNTDLSEKYKSIKPTENMSDSEVDDFWSNEFAKEKEDTELDVYDKLLSEIFNRSEDELTIDFNVDEVLQGILHKFSLENWQEMKDADKLSAIKELAQAVGEKLGLDKIPKIEIFDGENEPYGNFDPLLNVVNLNKQYFDDPKELVNTLTHELRHAYQNMRAEFFETWEDALFKCNFDNYISPVPLPGGGYLFFMDYQDQYVEVDARAFANKFMEVM
;
A
#
# COMPACT_ATOMS: atom_id res chain seq x y z
N MET A 1 27.00 4.71 -36.60
CA MET A 1 27.57 6.04 -36.90
C MET A 1 26.79 6.65 -38.06
N ILE A 2 25.78 7.48 -37.78
CA ILE A 2 25.10 8.33 -38.79
C ILE A 2 24.84 9.69 -38.12
N LYS A 3 25.12 10.74 -38.89
CA LYS A 3 25.33 12.14 -38.49
C LYS A 3 24.03 12.89 -38.21
N PHE A 4 24.12 13.82 -37.26
CA PHE A 4 23.23 14.97 -37.10
C PHE A 4 23.44 15.97 -38.26
N GLY A 5 22.34 16.55 -38.73
CA GLY A 5 22.29 17.71 -39.61
C GLY A 5 20.89 18.32 -39.54
N GLU A 6 20.80 19.51 -38.94
CA GLU A 6 19.59 20.32 -38.80
C GLU A 6 18.98 20.69 -40.16
N GLN A 7 17.66 20.66 -40.25
CA GLN A 7 16.88 21.73 -40.89
C GLN A 7 15.50 21.83 -40.26
N VAL A 8 15.15 23.07 -39.96
CA VAL A 8 14.04 23.57 -39.16
C VAL A 8 12.73 23.62 -39.99
N ASP A 9 11.62 23.46 -39.29
CA ASP A 9 10.22 23.79 -39.64
C ASP A 9 9.52 23.06 -40.80
N THR A 10 8.53 22.25 -40.44
CA THR A 10 7.12 22.67 -40.52
C THR A 10 6.21 21.65 -39.84
N CYS A 11 5.68 22.04 -38.68
CA CYS A 11 4.54 21.36 -38.06
C CYS A 11 3.32 21.52 -38.97
N LYS A 12 3.00 20.50 -39.78
CA LYS A 12 1.69 20.42 -40.45
C LYS A 12 0.64 20.01 -39.42
N LYS A 13 0.00 21.05 -38.86
CA LYS A 13 -1.26 20.98 -38.12
C LYS A 13 -2.32 20.22 -38.93
N SER A 14 -2.64 18.98 -38.56
CA SER A 14 -3.95 18.40 -38.83
C SER A 14 -4.86 18.76 -37.66
N ASN A 15 -5.36 20.00 -37.70
CA ASN A 15 -6.17 20.57 -36.64
C ASN A 15 -7.52 20.96 -37.24
N THR A 16 -8.49 20.06 -37.22
CA THR A 16 -9.93 20.32 -37.41
C THR A 16 -10.70 19.00 -37.37
N ASP A 17 -11.01 18.51 -36.17
CA ASP A 17 -12.33 17.87 -35.94
C ASP A 17 -12.66 17.68 -34.45
N LEU A 18 -11.64 17.62 -33.58
CA LEU A 18 -11.87 17.55 -32.13
C LEU A 18 -12.26 18.89 -31.49
N SER A 19 -12.02 20.01 -32.20
CA SER A 19 -12.21 21.36 -31.65
C SER A 19 -13.68 21.73 -31.39
N GLU A 20 -14.62 21.13 -32.12
CA GLU A 20 -16.03 21.54 -32.06
C GLU A 20 -16.79 20.90 -30.90
N LYS A 21 -16.41 19.68 -30.51
CA LYS A 21 -17.11 18.91 -29.46
C LYS A 21 -16.94 19.45 -28.04
N TYR A 22 -15.91 20.27 -27.82
CA TYR A 22 -15.52 20.76 -26.49
C TYR A 22 -15.49 22.29 -26.39
N LYS A 23 -16.19 22.99 -27.30
CA LYS A 23 -16.26 24.47 -27.27
C LYS A 23 -16.90 25.01 -25.97
N SER A 24 -17.72 24.20 -25.30
CA SER A 24 -18.41 24.56 -24.05
C SER A 24 -17.51 24.62 -22.81
N ILE A 25 -16.42 23.85 -22.79
CA ILE A 25 -15.46 23.78 -21.67
C ILE A 25 -14.18 24.58 -21.94
N LYS A 26 -14.15 25.37 -23.02
CA LYS A 26 -13.03 26.27 -23.30
C LYS A 26 -13.26 27.61 -22.60
N PRO A 27 -12.31 28.09 -21.79
CA PRO A 27 -12.37 29.46 -21.30
C PRO A 27 -12.44 30.43 -22.50
N THR A 28 -13.48 31.27 -22.50
CA THR A 28 -13.80 32.15 -23.64
C THR A 28 -12.97 33.44 -23.66
N GLU A 29 -12.18 33.70 -22.63
CA GLU A 29 -11.39 34.92 -22.45
C GLU A 29 -9.94 34.62 -22.06
N ASN A 30 -9.07 35.63 -22.20
CA ASN A 30 -7.71 35.57 -21.66
C ASN A 30 -7.80 35.64 -20.13
N MET A 31 -7.79 34.47 -19.50
CA MET A 31 -7.87 34.32 -18.05
C MET A 31 -6.47 34.30 -17.45
N SER A 32 -6.33 34.86 -16.26
CA SER A 32 -5.15 34.66 -15.42
C SER A 32 -5.09 33.23 -14.89
N ASP A 33 -3.91 32.78 -14.47
CA ASP A 33 -3.70 31.40 -14.01
C ASP A 33 -4.67 31.00 -12.86
N SER A 34 -4.94 31.94 -11.94
CA SER A 34 -5.89 31.74 -10.84
C SER A 34 -7.34 31.58 -11.33
N GLU A 35 -7.74 32.31 -12.36
CA GLU A 35 -9.09 32.22 -12.92
C GLU A 35 -9.26 30.91 -13.71
N VAL A 36 -8.20 30.41 -14.33
CA VAL A 36 -8.19 29.09 -14.98
C VAL A 36 -8.36 27.97 -13.96
N ASP A 37 -7.65 28.06 -12.83
CA ASP A 37 -7.78 27.09 -11.73
C ASP A 37 -9.20 27.10 -11.14
N ASP A 38 -9.78 28.28 -10.92
CA ASP A 38 -11.16 28.42 -10.44
C ASP A 38 -12.18 27.91 -11.47
N PHE A 39 -11.97 28.15 -12.76
CA PHE A 39 -12.84 27.65 -13.83
C PHE A 39 -12.89 26.13 -13.85
N TRP A 40 -11.73 25.47 -13.86
CA TRP A 40 -11.67 24.01 -13.86
C TRP A 40 -12.22 23.43 -12.56
N SER A 41 -11.89 24.03 -11.41
CA SER A 41 -12.44 23.61 -10.11
C SER A 41 -13.97 23.64 -10.11
N ASN A 42 -14.57 24.70 -10.66
CA ASN A 42 -16.02 24.82 -10.74
C ASN A 42 -16.65 23.88 -11.79
N GLU A 43 -16.00 23.68 -12.93
CA GLU A 43 -16.53 22.81 -13.99
C GLU A 43 -16.53 21.34 -13.56
N PHE A 44 -15.45 20.88 -12.93
CA PHE A 44 -15.37 19.53 -12.36
C PHE A 44 -16.23 19.36 -11.10
N ALA A 45 -16.49 20.43 -10.34
CA ALA A 45 -17.42 20.37 -9.21
C ALA A 45 -18.87 20.10 -9.65
N LYS A 46 -19.31 20.66 -10.79
CA LYS A 46 -20.67 20.45 -11.33
C LYS A 46 -20.92 19.00 -11.73
N GLU A 47 -19.94 18.29 -12.28
CA GLU A 47 -20.10 16.88 -12.65
C GLU A 47 -20.07 15.94 -11.43
N LYS A 48 -19.49 16.39 -10.33
CA LYS A 48 -19.36 15.60 -9.09
C LYS A 48 -20.67 15.52 -8.30
N GLU A 49 -21.57 16.49 -8.45
CA GLU A 49 -22.85 16.53 -7.72
C GLU A 49 -23.94 15.58 -8.30
N ASP A 50 -23.83 15.17 -9.56
CA ASP A 50 -24.90 14.44 -10.28
C ASP A 50 -24.55 12.99 -10.70
N THR A 51 -23.34 12.50 -10.41
CA THR A 51 -22.92 11.16 -10.87
C THR A 51 -23.06 10.12 -9.75
N GLU A 52 -24.14 9.33 -9.81
CA GLU A 52 -24.28 8.10 -9.00
C GLU A 52 -23.30 7.05 -9.56
N LEU A 53 -22.14 6.91 -8.89
CA LEU A 53 -21.17 5.85 -9.23
C LEU A 53 -21.79 4.49 -8.97
N ASP A 54 -21.51 3.52 -9.86
CA ASP A 54 -21.82 2.15 -9.52
C ASP A 54 -20.95 1.66 -8.35
N VAL A 55 -21.31 0.52 -7.77
CA VAL A 55 -20.63 -0.01 -6.59
C VAL A 55 -19.13 -0.23 -6.84
N TYR A 56 -18.75 -0.65 -8.04
CA TYR A 56 -17.37 -0.95 -8.37
C TYR A 56 -16.55 0.33 -8.58
N ASP A 57 -17.11 1.32 -9.27
CA ASP A 57 -16.48 2.63 -9.43
C ASP A 57 -16.27 3.33 -8.08
N LYS A 58 -17.22 3.17 -7.15
CA LYS A 58 -17.07 3.66 -5.79
C LYS A 58 -15.92 2.96 -5.06
N LEU A 59 -15.82 1.62 -5.12
CA LEU A 59 -14.70 0.88 -4.53
C LEU A 59 -13.36 1.33 -5.14
N LEU A 60 -13.27 1.46 -6.46
CA LEU A 60 -12.07 1.95 -7.15
C LEU A 60 -11.64 3.33 -6.68
N SER A 61 -12.61 4.25 -6.51
CA SER A 61 -12.33 5.59 -5.97
C SER A 61 -11.82 5.58 -4.54
N GLU A 62 -12.03 4.46 -3.83
CA GLU A 62 -11.72 4.31 -2.42
C GLU A 62 -10.44 3.50 -2.13
N ILE A 63 -9.77 2.93 -3.13
CA ILE A 63 -8.57 2.08 -2.91
C ILE A 63 -7.24 2.76 -3.21
N PHE A 64 -7.22 3.96 -3.78
CA PHE A 64 -5.99 4.68 -4.14
C PHE A 64 -5.89 6.05 -3.45
N ASN A 65 -4.68 6.61 -3.38
CA ASN A 65 -4.37 7.89 -2.75
C ASN A 65 -4.83 7.97 -1.29
N ARG A 66 -4.54 6.91 -0.53
CA ARG A 66 -4.89 6.78 0.89
C ARG A 66 -3.72 7.16 1.79
N SER A 67 -4.06 7.61 2.99
CA SER A 67 -3.11 7.93 4.05
C SER A 67 -3.47 7.20 5.33
N GLU A 68 -2.45 6.85 6.13
CA GLU A 68 -2.60 6.11 7.39
C GLU A 68 -3.47 6.89 8.39
N ASP A 69 -3.41 8.23 8.35
CA ASP A 69 -4.19 9.13 9.21
C ASP A 69 -5.71 9.07 8.92
N GLU A 70 -6.11 8.55 7.76
CA GLU A 70 -7.52 8.42 7.37
C GLU A 70 -8.15 7.14 7.93
N LEU A 71 -7.33 6.17 8.37
CA LEU A 71 -7.79 4.86 8.78
C LEU A 71 -7.88 4.74 10.30
N THR A 72 -8.93 4.06 10.75
CA THR A 72 -9.07 3.67 12.16
C THR A 72 -9.00 2.15 12.25
N ILE A 73 -7.88 1.66 12.78
CA ILE A 73 -7.67 0.23 13.00
C ILE A 73 -8.31 -0.17 14.34
N ASP A 74 -9.39 -0.95 14.30
CA ASP A 74 -10.00 -1.57 15.48
C ASP A 74 -9.20 -2.79 15.94
N PHE A 75 -8.01 -2.53 16.48
CA PHE A 75 -7.14 -3.54 17.05
C PHE A 75 -6.42 -2.98 18.28
N ASN A 76 -6.46 -3.74 19.37
CA ASN A 76 -5.81 -3.36 20.62
C ASN A 76 -4.62 -4.27 20.94
N VAL A 77 -3.44 -3.67 21.13
CA VAL A 77 -2.25 -4.38 21.60
C VAL A 77 -2.33 -4.54 23.12
N ASP A 78 -2.97 -5.62 23.55
CA ASP A 78 -3.23 -5.90 24.96
C ASP A 78 -1.98 -6.36 25.75
N GLU A 79 -2.16 -6.61 27.05
CA GLU A 79 -1.08 -7.00 27.96
C GLU A 79 -0.36 -8.29 27.53
N VAL A 80 -1.06 -9.22 26.88
CA VAL A 80 -0.45 -10.46 26.37
C VAL A 80 0.51 -10.15 25.24
N LEU A 81 0.08 -9.35 24.25
CA LEU A 81 0.94 -8.92 23.16
C LEU A 81 2.10 -8.07 23.67
N GLN A 82 1.86 -7.12 24.57
CA GLN A 82 2.92 -6.30 25.17
C GLN A 82 3.97 -7.15 25.89
N GLY A 83 3.56 -8.21 26.59
CA GLY A 83 4.47 -9.17 27.22
C GLY A 83 5.36 -9.91 26.22
N ILE A 84 4.83 -10.23 25.03
CA ILE A 84 5.61 -10.83 23.94
C ILE A 84 6.56 -9.79 23.33
N LEU A 85 6.07 -8.58 23.08
CA LEU A 85 6.84 -7.48 22.48
C LEU A 85 8.05 -7.07 23.33
N HIS A 86 8.01 -7.26 24.65
CA HIS A 86 9.18 -7.04 25.51
C HIS A 86 10.41 -7.88 25.10
N LYS A 87 10.22 -9.04 24.45
CA LYS A 87 11.32 -9.88 23.90
C LYS A 87 12.03 -9.21 22.72
N PHE A 88 11.36 -8.27 22.06
CA PHE A 88 11.85 -7.52 20.89
C PHE A 88 12.46 -6.16 21.29
N SER A 89 12.64 -5.88 22.58
CA SER A 89 13.49 -4.76 22.98
C SER A 89 14.93 -5.02 22.52
N LEU A 90 15.65 -3.99 22.10
CA LEU A 90 17.00 -4.15 21.54
C LEU A 90 17.94 -4.89 22.50
N GLU A 91 17.86 -4.59 23.80
CA GLU A 91 18.64 -5.25 24.86
C GLU A 91 18.34 -6.74 24.94
N ASN A 92 17.07 -7.14 25.11
CA ASN A 92 16.70 -8.55 25.20
C ASN A 92 17.00 -9.29 23.90
N TRP A 93 16.71 -8.65 22.77
CA TRP A 93 16.88 -9.26 21.45
C TRP A 93 18.35 -9.57 21.13
N GLN A 94 19.28 -8.68 21.47
CA GLN A 94 20.71 -8.92 21.20
C GLN A 94 21.29 -10.04 22.05
N GLU A 95 20.76 -10.28 23.25
CA GLU A 95 21.19 -11.38 24.13
C GLU A 95 20.59 -12.74 23.73
N MET A 96 19.49 -12.74 22.98
CA MET A 96 18.83 -13.96 22.53
C MET A 96 19.62 -14.71 21.45
N LYS A 97 19.62 -16.04 21.54
CA LYS A 97 20.15 -16.92 20.51
C LYS A 97 19.17 -16.99 19.33
N ASP A 98 19.69 -17.32 18.14
CA ASP A 98 18.88 -17.46 16.92
C ASP A 98 17.65 -18.36 17.08
N ALA A 99 17.77 -19.47 17.83
CA ALA A 99 16.63 -20.36 18.08
C ALA A 99 15.54 -19.70 18.94
N ASP A 100 15.94 -18.91 19.94
CA ASP A 100 15.02 -18.19 20.82
C ASP A 100 14.36 -17.03 20.07
N LYS A 101 15.12 -16.33 19.22
CA LYS A 101 14.58 -15.28 18.31
C LYS A 101 13.50 -15.84 17.41
N LEU A 102 13.76 -16.99 16.76
CA LEU A 102 12.76 -17.64 15.91
C LEU A 102 11.52 -18.08 16.72
N SER A 103 11.71 -18.52 17.96
CA SER A 103 10.58 -18.85 18.84
C SER A 103 9.75 -17.61 19.16
N ALA A 104 10.37 -16.48 19.48
CA ALA A 104 9.67 -15.23 19.76
C ALA A 104 8.91 -14.68 18.54
N ILE A 105 9.50 -14.76 17.34
CA ILE A 105 8.83 -14.39 16.08
C ILE A 105 7.57 -15.22 15.88
N LYS A 106 7.66 -16.55 16.03
CA LYS A 106 6.52 -17.46 15.86
C LYS A 106 5.46 -17.26 16.93
N GLU A 107 5.86 -17.00 18.16
CA GLU A 107 4.96 -16.70 19.26
C GLU A 107 4.19 -15.40 19.02
N LEU A 108 4.86 -14.35 18.56
CA LEU A 108 4.21 -13.10 18.16
C LEU A 108 3.25 -13.32 16.99
N ALA A 109 3.69 -14.03 15.96
CA ALA A 109 2.84 -14.33 14.80
C ALA A 109 1.58 -15.12 15.18
N GLN A 110 1.73 -16.11 16.07
CA GLN A 110 0.62 -16.87 16.61
C GLN A 110 -0.37 -15.97 17.37
N ALA A 111 0.13 -15.18 18.33
CA ALA A 111 -0.71 -14.33 19.17
C ALA A 111 -1.43 -13.25 18.36
N VAL A 112 -0.76 -12.63 17.39
CA VAL A 112 -1.36 -11.64 16.49
C VAL A 112 -2.38 -12.29 15.58
N GLY A 113 -2.05 -13.42 14.96
CA GLY A 113 -2.95 -14.14 14.06
C GLY A 113 -4.23 -14.61 14.76
N GLU A 114 -4.14 -15.13 15.99
CA GLU A 114 -5.31 -15.50 16.80
C GLU A 114 -6.20 -14.29 17.10
N LYS A 115 -5.60 -13.15 17.45
CA LYS A 115 -6.33 -11.91 17.78
C LYS A 115 -6.96 -11.24 16.56
N LEU A 116 -6.31 -11.32 15.41
CA LEU A 116 -6.88 -10.92 14.13
C LEU A 116 -8.04 -11.83 13.69
N GLY A 117 -8.16 -13.03 14.28
CA GLY A 117 -9.15 -14.01 13.89
C GLY A 117 -8.81 -14.72 12.58
N LEU A 118 -7.52 -14.92 12.29
CA LEU A 118 -7.09 -15.69 11.13
C LEU A 118 -7.51 -17.16 11.27
N ASP A 119 -8.30 -17.66 10.31
CA ASP A 119 -8.67 -19.07 10.23
C ASP A 119 -7.45 -19.99 10.13
N LYS A 120 -6.44 -19.53 9.38
CA LYS A 120 -5.17 -20.22 9.20
C LYS A 120 -4.01 -19.24 9.31
N ILE A 121 -3.37 -19.26 10.46
CA ILE A 121 -2.19 -18.42 10.72
C ILE A 121 -1.06 -18.82 9.75
N PRO A 122 -0.45 -17.84 9.03
CA PRO A 122 0.64 -18.10 8.11
C PRO A 122 1.82 -18.80 8.76
N LYS A 123 2.49 -19.67 8.01
CA LYS A 123 3.77 -20.24 8.44
C LYS A 123 4.84 -19.15 8.32
N ILE A 124 5.74 -19.08 9.31
CA ILE A 124 6.91 -18.21 9.23
C ILE A 124 8.08 -18.96 8.59
N GLU A 125 8.63 -18.39 7.52
CA GLU A 125 9.87 -18.83 6.87
C GLU A 125 10.92 -17.72 6.91
N ILE A 126 12.18 -18.12 7.10
CA ILE A 126 13.31 -17.20 7.18
C ILE A 126 14.19 -17.44 5.97
N PHE A 127 14.52 -16.38 5.24
CA PHE A 127 15.49 -16.40 4.16
C PHE A 127 16.62 -15.40 4.43
N ASP A 128 17.68 -15.47 3.62
CA ASP A 128 18.84 -14.58 3.70
C ASP A 128 19.15 -14.09 2.29
N GLY A 129 18.77 -12.85 2.00
CA GLY A 129 18.88 -12.25 0.67
C GLY A 129 19.43 -10.83 0.74
N GLU A 130 20.56 -10.58 0.09
CA GLU A 130 21.15 -9.24 0.00
C GLU A 130 20.37 -8.36 -0.98
N ASN A 131 19.99 -7.15 -0.53
CA ASN A 131 19.18 -6.20 -1.30
C ASN A 131 17.78 -6.72 -1.66
N GLU A 132 17.29 -7.72 -0.92
CA GLU A 132 15.92 -8.23 -1.01
C GLU A 132 15.03 -7.52 0.03
N PRO A 133 13.69 -7.56 -0.12
CA PRO A 133 12.75 -6.96 0.83
C PRO A 133 12.93 -7.45 2.28
N TYR A 134 12.42 -6.66 3.24
CA TYR A 134 12.39 -7.04 4.66
C TYR A 134 11.53 -8.29 4.90
N GLY A 135 10.41 -8.37 4.19
CA GLY A 135 9.52 -9.52 4.21
C GLY A 135 8.54 -9.50 3.05
N ASN A 136 7.73 -10.55 2.96
CA ASN A 136 6.54 -10.62 2.11
C ASN A 136 5.60 -11.72 2.61
N PHE A 137 4.31 -11.53 2.38
CA PHE A 137 3.29 -12.57 2.50
C PHE A 137 3.03 -13.24 1.14
N ASP A 138 3.16 -14.56 1.09
CA ASP A 138 2.74 -15.40 -0.04
C ASP A 138 1.34 -15.97 0.25
N PRO A 139 0.29 -15.47 -0.42
CA PRO A 139 -1.08 -15.94 -0.21
C PRO A 139 -1.30 -17.37 -0.74
N LEU A 140 -0.55 -17.82 -1.76
CA LEU A 140 -0.71 -19.16 -2.33
C LEU A 140 -0.24 -20.24 -1.36
N LEU A 141 0.87 -19.98 -0.67
CA LEU A 141 1.45 -20.91 0.30
C LEU A 141 0.98 -20.64 1.74
N ASN A 142 0.36 -19.49 1.98
CA ASN A 142 0.05 -18.95 3.31
C ASN A 142 1.32 -18.89 4.18
N VAL A 143 2.34 -18.20 3.67
CA VAL A 143 3.67 -18.07 4.28
C VAL A 143 4.03 -16.59 4.43
N VAL A 144 4.52 -16.20 5.61
CA VAL A 144 5.24 -14.94 5.78
C VAL A 144 6.73 -15.24 5.73
N ASN A 145 7.38 -14.67 4.73
CA ASN A 145 8.83 -14.72 4.54
C ASN A 145 9.47 -13.52 5.22
N LEU A 146 10.47 -13.73 6.06
CA LEU A 146 11.23 -12.66 6.72
C LEU A 146 12.72 -12.78 6.37
N ASN A 147 13.33 -11.65 6.04
CA ASN A 147 14.73 -11.59 5.68
C ASN A 147 15.60 -11.45 6.93
N LYS A 148 16.47 -12.45 7.17
CA LYS A 148 17.35 -12.51 8.33
C LYS A 148 18.33 -11.33 8.40
N GLN A 149 18.65 -10.70 7.28
CA GLN A 149 19.62 -9.59 7.24
C GLN A 149 19.21 -8.39 8.08
N TYR A 150 17.91 -8.20 8.28
CA TYR A 150 17.35 -7.07 9.03
C TYR A 150 16.96 -7.43 10.47
N PHE A 151 17.46 -8.56 10.99
CA PHE A 151 17.17 -9.00 12.37
C PHE A 151 18.00 -8.26 13.42
N ASP A 152 18.86 -7.32 13.03
CA ASP A 152 19.54 -6.42 13.95
C ASP A 152 18.66 -5.26 14.44
N ASP A 153 17.60 -4.93 13.68
CA ASP A 153 16.53 -4.02 14.09
C ASP A 153 15.25 -4.81 14.46
N PRO A 154 15.06 -5.17 15.74
CA PRO A 154 13.87 -5.90 16.16
C PRO A 154 12.58 -5.07 16.06
N LYS A 155 12.65 -3.73 16.04
CA LYS A 155 11.47 -2.88 15.89
C LYS A 155 10.96 -2.95 14.45
N GLU A 156 11.86 -2.83 13.48
CA GLU A 156 11.54 -2.99 12.06
C GLU A 156 11.07 -4.43 11.73
N LEU A 157 11.66 -5.44 12.38
CA LEU A 157 11.20 -6.82 12.27
C LEU A 157 9.75 -7.01 12.75
N VAL A 158 9.38 -6.42 13.89
CA VAL A 158 7.98 -6.47 14.39
C VAL A 158 7.06 -5.72 13.44
N ASN A 159 7.47 -4.55 12.95
CA ASN A 159 6.70 -3.78 11.97
C ASN A 159 6.42 -4.63 10.72
N THR A 160 7.47 -5.19 10.11
CA THR A 160 7.38 -6.08 8.95
C THR A 160 6.48 -7.28 9.23
N LEU A 161 6.71 -8.02 10.31
CA LEU A 161 5.90 -9.20 10.62
C LEU A 161 4.41 -8.87 10.77
N THR A 162 4.09 -7.80 11.48
CA THR A 162 2.69 -7.41 11.72
C THR A 162 2.02 -6.85 10.48
N HIS A 163 2.77 -6.15 9.63
CA HIS A 163 2.35 -5.72 8.30
C HIS A 163 1.97 -6.94 7.42
N GLU A 164 2.86 -7.94 7.31
CA GLU A 164 2.60 -9.13 6.49
C GLU A 164 1.46 -10.00 7.05
N LEU A 165 1.29 -10.07 8.38
CA LEU A 165 0.13 -10.73 9.00
C LEU A 165 -1.18 -9.99 8.71
N ARG A 166 -1.15 -8.67 8.57
CA ARG A 166 -2.31 -7.90 8.13
C ARG A 166 -2.66 -8.20 6.68
N HIS A 167 -1.69 -8.36 5.79
CA HIS A 167 -1.96 -8.85 4.43
C HIS A 167 -2.60 -10.24 4.42
N ALA A 168 -2.19 -11.15 5.30
CA ALA A 168 -2.87 -12.44 5.45
C ALA A 168 -4.35 -12.29 5.88
N TYR A 169 -4.63 -11.38 6.81
CA TYR A 169 -6.00 -11.06 7.21
C TYR A 169 -6.81 -10.47 6.06
N GLN A 170 -6.27 -9.47 5.37
CA GLN A 170 -6.93 -8.84 4.22
C GLN A 170 -7.25 -9.85 3.13
N ASN A 171 -6.32 -10.77 2.83
CA ASN A 171 -6.51 -11.82 1.83
C ASN A 171 -7.65 -12.76 2.22
N MET A 172 -7.68 -13.24 3.46
CA MET A 172 -8.78 -14.06 3.99
C MET A 172 -10.12 -13.31 3.94
N ARG A 173 -10.15 -12.05 4.38
CA ARG A 173 -11.38 -11.23 4.35
C ARG A 173 -11.88 -10.97 2.93
N ALA A 174 -10.97 -10.73 1.98
CA ALA A 174 -11.30 -10.55 0.57
C ALA A 174 -11.97 -11.80 -0.05
N GLU A 175 -11.65 -13.00 0.44
CA GLU A 175 -12.32 -14.25 0.03
C GLU A 175 -13.73 -14.39 0.61
N PHE A 176 -13.96 -13.91 1.84
CA PHE A 176 -15.28 -13.93 2.47
C PHE A 176 -16.25 -12.94 1.84
N PHE A 177 -15.77 -11.73 1.52
CA PHE A 177 -16.53 -10.70 0.80
C PHE A 177 -17.88 -10.36 1.47
N GLU A 178 -17.88 -10.23 2.80
CA GLU A 178 -19.09 -10.02 3.61
C GLU A 178 -19.34 -8.55 3.94
N THR A 179 -18.28 -7.75 4.02
CA THR A 179 -18.32 -6.33 4.40
C THR A 179 -17.86 -5.42 3.26
N TRP A 180 -18.09 -4.10 3.42
CA TRP A 180 -17.53 -3.12 2.49
C TRP A 180 -16.00 -3.11 2.50
N GLU A 181 -15.40 -3.29 3.67
CA GLU A 181 -13.94 -3.38 3.83
C GLU A 181 -13.38 -4.64 3.12
N ASP A 182 -14.06 -5.78 3.23
CA ASP A 182 -13.70 -6.99 2.48
C ASP A 182 -13.74 -6.73 0.96
N ALA A 183 -14.74 -5.96 0.50
CA ALA A 183 -14.86 -5.58 -0.90
C ALA A 183 -13.78 -4.59 -1.34
N LEU A 184 -13.34 -3.67 -0.46
CA LEU A 184 -12.19 -2.80 -0.70
C LEU A 184 -10.90 -3.63 -0.85
N PHE A 185 -10.65 -4.58 0.06
CA PHE A 185 -9.49 -5.47 -0.04
C PHE A 185 -9.51 -6.23 -1.36
N LYS A 186 -10.64 -6.86 -1.70
CA LYS A 186 -10.79 -7.62 -2.95
C LYS A 186 -10.56 -6.74 -4.18
N CYS A 187 -11.20 -5.56 -4.21
CA CYS A 187 -11.05 -4.60 -5.30
C CYS A 187 -9.59 -4.13 -5.43
N ASN A 188 -8.92 -3.82 -4.31
CA ASN A 188 -7.53 -3.40 -4.34
C ASN A 188 -6.60 -4.52 -4.82
N PHE A 189 -6.80 -5.77 -4.40
CA PHE A 189 -6.00 -6.90 -4.90
C PHE A 189 -6.22 -7.16 -6.39
N ASP A 190 -7.44 -7.02 -6.89
CA ASP A 190 -7.74 -7.17 -8.33
C ASP A 190 -7.13 -6.05 -9.19
N ASN A 191 -6.87 -4.89 -8.60
CA ASN A 191 -6.32 -3.70 -9.25
C ASN A 191 -4.97 -3.26 -8.65
N TYR A 192 -4.22 -4.23 -8.11
CA TYR A 192 -3.02 -3.94 -7.33
C TYR A 192 -1.93 -3.29 -8.17
N ILE A 193 -1.33 -2.22 -7.63
CA ILE A 193 -0.24 -1.52 -8.30
C ILE A 193 1.08 -1.99 -7.68
N SER A 194 1.91 -2.65 -8.49
CA SER A 194 3.27 -3.02 -8.08
C SER A 194 4.30 -2.00 -8.56
N PRO A 195 5.31 -1.68 -7.74
CA PRO A 195 6.40 -0.81 -8.16
C PRO A 195 7.22 -1.49 -9.27
N VAL A 196 7.63 -0.72 -10.28
CA VAL A 196 8.42 -1.25 -11.41
C VAL A 196 9.86 -0.74 -11.30
N PRO A 197 10.86 -1.62 -11.12
CA PRO A 197 12.25 -1.20 -11.00
C PRO A 197 12.76 -0.58 -12.30
N LEU A 198 13.56 0.48 -12.18
CA LEU A 198 14.15 1.18 -13.32
C LEU A 198 15.62 0.80 -13.54
N PRO A 199 16.08 0.76 -14.81
CA PRO A 199 17.51 0.67 -15.11
C PRO A 199 18.26 1.86 -14.49
N GLY A 200 19.22 1.59 -13.60
CA GLY A 200 20.00 2.62 -12.91
C GLY A 200 19.55 2.93 -11.47
N GLY A 201 18.55 2.19 -10.95
CA GLY A 201 18.03 2.34 -9.60
C GLY A 201 16.73 3.14 -9.54
N GLY A 202 15.98 2.97 -8.45
CA GLY A 202 14.66 3.57 -8.26
C GLY A 202 13.52 2.75 -8.88
N TYR A 203 12.29 3.26 -8.71
CA TYR A 203 11.05 2.57 -9.06
C TYR A 203 10.04 3.54 -9.69
N LEU A 204 9.30 3.07 -10.70
CA LEU A 204 8.04 3.69 -11.12
C LEU A 204 6.90 3.20 -10.21
N PHE A 205 5.87 4.01 -10.06
CA PHE A 205 4.66 3.71 -9.28
C PHE A 205 4.91 3.39 -7.81
N PHE A 206 6.05 3.81 -7.26
CA PHE A 206 6.36 3.56 -5.86
C PHE A 206 5.36 4.25 -4.91
N MET A 207 5.01 5.51 -5.19
CA MET A 207 4.02 6.22 -4.38
C MET A 207 2.62 5.64 -4.58
N ASP A 208 2.23 5.29 -5.81
CA ASP A 208 0.94 4.66 -6.06
C ASP A 208 0.79 3.29 -5.35
N TYR A 209 1.89 2.52 -5.28
CA TYR A 209 1.99 1.33 -4.45
C TYR A 209 1.84 1.66 -2.96
N GLN A 210 2.57 2.67 -2.46
CA GLN A 210 2.51 3.04 -1.04
C GLN A 210 1.11 3.51 -0.64
N ASP A 211 0.43 4.26 -1.50
CA ASP A 211 -0.81 4.96 -1.18
C ASP A 211 -2.07 4.12 -1.52
N GLN A 212 -1.93 2.84 -1.84
CA GLN A 212 -3.08 1.96 -2.02
C GLN A 212 -3.61 1.46 -0.68
N TYR A 213 -4.93 1.31 -0.57
CA TYR A 213 -5.64 1.05 0.67
C TYR A 213 -5.12 -0.18 1.43
N VAL A 214 -4.81 -1.29 0.76
CA VAL A 214 -4.28 -2.50 1.43
C VAL A 214 -2.91 -2.28 2.07
N GLU A 215 -2.04 -1.47 1.46
CA GLU A 215 -0.71 -1.16 2.01
C GLU A 215 -0.82 -0.16 3.17
N VAL A 216 -1.70 0.84 3.02
CA VAL A 216 -1.97 1.85 4.05
C VAL A 216 -2.62 1.21 5.28
N ASP A 217 -3.61 0.33 5.10
CA ASP A 217 -4.23 -0.45 6.19
C ASP A 217 -3.21 -1.34 6.90
N ALA A 218 -2.33 -2.02 6.14
CA ALA A 218 -1.27 -2.86 6.69
C ALA A 218 -0.24 -2.07 7.50
N ARG A 219 0.18 -0.90 7.03
CA ARG A 219 1.06 0.01 7.78
C ARG A 219 0.39 0.59 9.02
N ALA A 220 -0.84 1.09 8.90
CA ALA A 220 -1.60 1.62 10.02
C ALA A 220 -1.80 0.56 11.13
N PHE A 221 -2.01 -0.70 10.74
CA PHE A 221 -2.06 -1.83 11.67
C PHE A 221 -0.71 -2.08 12.35
N ALA A 222 0.38 -2.16 11.57
CA ALA A 222 1.74 -2.37 12.11
C ALA A 222 2.15 -1.27 13.09
N ASN A 223 1.73 -0.02 12.84
CA ASN A 223 2.00 1.12 13.71
C ASN A 223 1.40 0.96 15.12
N LYS A 224 0.30 0.21 15.28
CA LYS A 224 -0.25 -0.10 16.63
C LYS A 224 0.75 -0.80 17.53
N PHE A 225 1.64 -1.60 16.96
CA PHE A 225 2.72 -2.26 17.70
C PHE A 225 3.87 -1.28 17.94
N MET A 226 4.17 -0.40 17.00
CA MET A 226 5.23 0.60 17.12
C MET A 226 4.95 1.65 18.20
N GLU A 227 3.68 1.97 18.41
CA GLU A 227 3.20 2.92 19.44
C GLU A 227 3.48 2.44 20.87
N VAL A 228 3.56 1.12 21.08
CA VAL A 228 3.77 0.51 22.41
C VAL A 228 5.18 -0.05 22.63
N MET A 229 6.05 0.02 21.61
CA MET A 229 7.44 -0.45 21.62
C MET A 229 8.47 0.67 21.76
#